data_AF-A0AAV4WXQ9-F1
#
_entry.id   AF-A0AAV4WXQ9-F1
#
_cell.length_a   1.000
_cell.length_b   1.000
_cell.length_c   1.000
_cell.angle_alpha   90.00
_cell.angle_beta   90.00
_cell.angle_gamma   90.00
#
_symmetry.space_group_name_H-M   'P 1'
#
loop_
_entity.id
_entity.type
_entity.pdbx_description
1 polymer ?
#
loop_
_entity_poly.entity_id
_entity_poly.type
_entity_poly.pdbx_seq_one_letter_code
_entity_poly.pdbx_strand_id
1 'polypeptide(L)'
;MVRSGLLGNFCIALGLLSLIHAAYSAAQHRAYLRLIEQTFEWLPFDIIAQTILSLLLALWGVTVIAGEFKEIRAVTELENKTFEVIGNRPSFYTFSHRGKVLSTVYSQGHP
;
A
#
# COMPACT_ATOMS: atom_id res chain seq x y z
N MET A 1 8.64 -4.93 -6.58
CA MET A 1 7.36 -4.53 -5.95
C MET A 1 7.47 -4.25 -4.44
N VAL A 2 8.09 -5.10 -3.62
CA VAL A 2 8.19 -4.89 -2.15
C VAL A 2 9.01 -3.65 -1.74
N ARG A 3 10.07 -3.30 -2.49
CA ARG A 3 10.96 -2.16 -2.17
C ARG A 3 10.30 -0.78 -2.29
N SER A 4 9.37 -0.61 -3.24
CA SER A 4 8.64 0.66 -3.44
C SER A 4 7.57 0.88 -2.38
N GLY A 5 6.87 -0.17 -1.95
CA GLY A 5 5.87 -0.08 -0.88
C GLY A 5 6.47 0.33 0.47
N LEU A 6 7.66 -0.20 0.82
CA LEU A 6 8.34 0.17 2.06
C LEU A 6 8.74 1.66 2.08
N LEU A 7 9.22 2.17 0.94
CA LEU A 7 9.58 3.58 0.78
C LEU A 7 8.35 4.48 0.94
N GLY A 8 7.23 4.12 0.28
CA GLY A 8 5.97 4.84 0.40
C GLY A 8 5.46 4.90 1.85
N ASN A 9 5.48 3.77 2.56
CA ASN A 9 5.09 3.71 3.97
C ASN A 9 5.96 4.64 4.85
N PHE A 10 7.27 4.65 4.60
CA PHE A 10 8.19 5.52 5.33
C PHE A 10 7.93 7.01 5.03
N CYS A 11 7.71 7.38 3.78
CA CYS A 11 7.35 8.75 3.38
C CYS A 11 6.04 9.21 4.03
N ILE A 12 5.02 8.35 4.08
CA ILE A 12 3.75 8.67 4.77
C ILE A 12 3.99 8.86 6.26
N ALA A 13 4.72 7.96 6.91
CA ALA A 13 5.01 8.05 8.34
C ALA A 13 5.74 9.36 8.68
N LEU A 14 6.77 9.71 7.90
CA LEU A 14 7.49 10.97 8.08
C LEU A 14 6.61 12.20 7.79
N GLY A 15 5.81 12.17 6.72
CA GLY A 15 4.88 13.24 6.38
C GLY A 15 3.85 13.48 7.49
N LEU A 16 3.26 12.43 8.05
CA LEU A 16 2.31 12.52 9.15
C LEU A 16 2.96 13.00 10.45
N LEU A 17 4.15 12.50 10.80
CA LEU A 17 4.88 12.96 11.98
C LEU A 17 5.24 14.45 11.87
N SER A 18 5.72 14.89 10.71
CA SER A 18 6.02 16.29 10.46
C SER A 18 4.77 17.18 10.46
N LEU A 19 3.63 16.66 9.98
CA LEU A 19 2.35 17.37 10.03
C LEU A 19 1.83 17.52 11.47
N ILE A 20 1.95 16.48 12.29
CA ILE A 20 1.64 16.54 13.73
C ILE A 20 2.52 17.57 14.43
N HIS A 21 3.82 17.59 14.13
CA HIS A 21 4.73 18.59 14.67
C HIS A 21 4.30 20.00 14.29
N ALA A 22 3.98 20.25 13.02
CA ALA A 22 3.54 21.57 12.57
C ALA A 22 2.19 21.98 13.20
N ALA A 23 1.27 21.04 13.40
CA ALA A 23 0.02 21.27 14.11
C ALA A 23 0.25 21.62 15.59
N TYR A 24 1.19 20.94 16.26
CA TYR A 24 1.60 21.28 17.62
C TYR A 24 2.19 22.68 17.69
N SER A 25 3.11 23.03 16.78
CA SER A 25 3.69 24.38 16.70
C SER A 25 2.62 25.45 16.47
N ALA A 26 1.64 25.22 15.60
CA ALA A 26 0.53 26.14 15.37
C ALA A 26 -0.37 26.32 16.60
N ALA A 27 -0.69 25.21 17.29
CA ALA A 27 -1.50 25.23 18.50
C ALA A 27 -0.78 25.97 19.64
N GLN A 28 0.52 25.69 19.83
CA GLN A 28 1.35 26.36 20.81
C GLN A 28 1.48 27.85 20.51
N HIS A 29 1.69 28.24 19.25
CA HIS A 29 1.77 29.64 18.86
C HIS A 29 0.48 30.40 19.19
N ARG A 30 -0.68 29.80 18.91
CA ARG A 30 -1.99 30.37 19.29
C ARG A 30 -2.17 30.46 20.81
N ALA A 31 -1.74 29.44 21.56
CA ALA A 31 -1.81 29.48 23.01
C ALA A 31 -0.89 30.56 23.61
N TYR A 32 0.31 30.72 23.04
CA TYR A 32 1.27 31.73 23.44
C TYR A 32 0.73 33.15 23.24
N LEU A 33 0.15 33.45 22.07
CA LEU A 33 -0.44 34.77 21.81
C LEU A 33 -1.58 35.12 22.78
N ARG A 34 -2.40 34.13 23.16
CA ARG A 34 -3.44 34.31 24.18
C ARG A 34 -2.86 34.63 25.56
N LEU A 35 -1.72 34.03 25.92
CA LEU A 35 -1.05 34.26 27.20
C LEU A 35 -0.46 35.67 27.31
N ILE A 36 0.03 36.22 26.20
CA ILE A 36 0.61 37.57 26.16
C ILE A 36 -0.41 38.65 25.75
N GLU A 37 -1.70 38.30 25.71
CA GLU A 37 -2.82 39.17 25.34
C GLU A 37 -2.65 39.86 23.97
N GLN A 38 -1.90 39.24 23.05
CA GLN A 38 -1.71 39.78 21.70
C GLN A 38 -2.75 39.23 20.73
N THR A 39 -3.10 40.04 19.74
CA THR A 39 -4.05 39.65 18.69
C THR A 39 -3.40 38.64 17.74
N PHE A 40 -4.17 37.63 17.33
CA PHE A 40 -3.73 36.69 16.32
C PHE A 40 -3.93 37.32 14.94
N GLU A 41 -2.83 37.80 14.35
CA GLU A 41 -2.85 38.38 13.01
C GLU A 41 -2.63 37.30 11.95
N TRP A 42 -1.48 36.60 11.99
CA TRP A 42 -1.08 35.62 10.97
C TRP A 42 -0.26 34.50 11.59
N LEU A 43 -0.27 33.34 10.95
CA LEU A 43 0.61 32.23 11.34
C LEU A 43 2.02 32.46 10.77
N PRO A 44 3.08 32.17 11.54
CA PRO A 44 4.45 32.22 11.05
C PRO A 44 4.66 31.42 9.76
N PHE A 45 5.42 32.02 8.82
CA PHE A 45 5.60 31.47 7.47
C PHE A 45 6.28 30.09 7.47
N ASP A 46 7.18 29.85 8.42
CA ASP A 46 7.84 28.57 8.65
C ASP A 46 6.83 27.43 8.94
N ILE A 47 5.83 27.67 9.78
CA ILE A 47 4.78 26.69 10.10
C ILE A 47 3.91 26.41 8.87
N ILE A 48 3.58 27.44 8.09
CA ILE A 48 2.84 27.31 6.83
C ILE A 48 3.66 26.48 5.80
N ALA A 49 4.93 26.79 5.63
CA ALA A 49 5.80 26.05 4.73
C ALA A 49 5.97 24.58 5.17
N GLN A 50 6.16 24.33 6.46
CA GLN A 50 6.28 22.98 7.02
C GLN A 50 4.98 22.17 6.84
N THR A 51 3.81 22.77 7.08
CA THR A 51 2.52 22.08 6.84
C THR A 51 2.31 21.71 5.38
N ILE A 52 2.57 22.64 4.44
CA ILE A 52 2.45 22.38 3.00
C ILE A 52 3.42 21.27 2.57
N LEU A 53 4.69 21.35 2.98
CA LEU A 53 5.69 20.34 2.62
C LEU A 53 5.35 18.96 3.18
N SER A 54 4.88 18.91 4.43
CA SER A 54 4.45 17.66 5.08
C SER A 54 3.24 17.03 4.38
N LEU A 55 2.28 17.85 3.96
CA LEU A 55 1.12 17.41 3.19
C LEU A 55 1.54 16.84 1.83
N LEU A 56 2.39 17.55 1.09
CA LEU A 56 2.88 17.09 -0.22
C LEU A 56 3.66 15.77 -0.10
N LEU A 57 4.47 15.62 0.95
CA LEU A 57 5.21 14.39 1.21
C LEU A 57 4.28 13.21 1.51
N ALA A 58 3.23 13.43 2.31
CA ALA A 58 2.24 12.40 2.60
C ALA A 58 1.46 12.00 1.34
N LEU A 59 1.01 12.97 0.55
CA LEU A 59 0.31 12.73 -0.73
C LEU A 59 1.19 11.94 -1.70
N TRP A 60 2.45 12.32 -1.84
CA TRP A 60 3.41 11.57 -2.65
C TRP A 60 3.54 10.14 -2.15
N GLY A 61 3.72 9.94 -0.84
CA GLY A 61 3.83 8.62 -0.24
C GLY A 61 2.63 7.72 -0.56
N VAL A 62 1.40 8.27 -0.52
CA VAL A 62 0.17 7.54 -0.86
C VAL A 62 0.16 7.12 -2.33
N THR A 63 0.57 8.00 -3.26
CA THR A 63 0.61 7.65 -4.69
C THR A 63 1.60 6.53 -4.99
N VAL A 64 2.70 6.43 -4.24
CA VAL A 64 3.69 5.34 -4.39
C VAL A 64 3.12 4.00 -3.91
N ILE A 65 2.23 3.99 -2.92
CA ILE A 65 1.60 2.77 -2.38
C ILE A 65 0.40 2.33 -3.20
N ALA A 66 -0.32 3.27 -3.82
CA ALA A 66 -1.59 3.02 -4.53
C ALA A 66 -1.50 1.93 -5.61
N GLY A 67 -0.28 1.56 -6.02
CA GLY A 67 -0.01 0.45 -6.92
C GLY A 67 -0.10 0.88 -8.38
N GLU A 68 0.25 -0.03 -9.26
CA GLU A 68 0.19 0.22 -10.70
C GLU A 68 -1.19 -0.06 -11.25
N PHE A 69 -1.60 0.73 -12.23
CA PHE A 69 -2.83 0.49 -12.96
C PHE A 69 -2.70 -0.82 -13.76
N LYS A 70 -3.69 -1.70 -13.62
CA LYS A 70 -3.79 -2.91 -14.44
C LYS A 70 -4.46 -2.56 -15.77
N GLU A 71 -4.01 -3.18 -16.85
CA GLU A 71 -4.62 -3.01 -18.18
C GLU A 71 -6.07 -3.53 -18.18
N ILE A 72 -6.97 -2.81 -18.85
CA ILE A 72 -8.41 -3.13 -18.94
C ILE A 72 -8.66 -4.33 -19.88
N ARG A 73 -7.75 -4.58 -20.83
CA ARG A 73 -7.92 -5.56 -21.88
C ARG A 73 -7.73 -6.99 -21.35
N ALA A 74 -8.82 -7.74 -21.26
CA ALA A 74 -8.80 -9.12 -20.79
C ALA A 74 -7.98 -10.07 -21.69
N VAL A 75 -7.83 -9.77 -22.99
CA VAL A 75 -7.03 -10.64 -23.88
C VAL A 75 -5.54 -10.62 -23.54
N THR A 76 -4.99 -9.51 -23.04
CA THR A 76 -3.58 -9.44 -22.60
C THR A 76 -3.31 -10.35 -21.39
N GLU A 77 -4.27 -10.46 -20.47
CA GLU A 77 -4.17 -11.38 -19.32
C GLU A 77 -4.31 -12.84 -19.76
N LEU A 78 -5.12 -13.11 -20.79
CA LEU A 78 -5.36 -14.45 -21.34
C LEU A 78 -4.22 -14.94 -22.24
N GLU A 79 -3.50 -14.06 -22.92
CA GLU A 79 -2.31 -14.43 -23.74
C GLU A 79 -1.22 -15.12 -22.90
N ASN A 80 -1.09 -14.74 -21.63
CA ASN A 80 -0.13 -15.34 -20.70
C ASN A 80 -0.63 -16.67 -20.08
N LYS A 81 -1.85 -17.12 -20.41
CA LYS A 81 -2.43 -18.37 -19.90
C LYS A 81 -2.26 -19.48 -20.95
N THR A 82 -1.65 -20.59 -20.56
CA THR A 82 -1.52 -21.77 -21.43
C THR A 82 -2.83 -22.57 -21.50
N PHE A 83 -3.01 -23.31 -22.60
CA PHE A 83 -4.18 -24.16 -22.82
C PHE A 83 -4.37 -25.20 -21.71
N GLU A 84 -3.28 -25.73 -21.16
CA GLU A 84 -3.29 -26.66 -20.01
C GLU A 84 -4.00 -26.07 -18.78
N VAL A 85 -3.79 -24.78 -18.51
CA VAL A 85 -4.43 -24.08 -17.37
C VAL A 85 -5.93 -23.89 -17.61
N ILE A 86 -6.34 -23.68 -18.86
CA ILE A 86 -7.75 -23.47 -19.25
C ILE A 86 -8.50 -24.81 -19.33
N GLY A 87 -7.84 -25.86 -19.82
CA GLY A 87 -8.38 -27.21 -19.93
C GLY A 87 -8.55 -27.90 -18.59
N ASN A 88 -7.82 -27.44 -17.57
CA ASN A 88 -7.95 -27.90 -16.21
C ASN A 88 -9.30 -27.51 -15.60
N ARG A 89 -10.19 -28.48 -15.36
CA ARG A 89 -11.52 -28.28 -14.78
C ARG A 89 -11.62 -28.91 -13.38
N PRO A 90 -11.37 -28.16 -12.29
CA PRO A 90 -11.33 -28.72 -10.93
C PRO A 90 -12.62 -29.42 -10.50
N SER A 91 -13.77 -28.92 -10.95
CA SER A 91 -15.07 -29.52 -10.66
C SER A 91 -15.28 -30.91 -11.28
N PHE A 92 -14.44 -31.31 -12.25
CA PHE A 92 -14.54 -32.58 -12.97
C PHE A 92 -13.30 -33.47 -12.77
N TYR A 93 -12.53 -33.25 -11.71
CA TYR A 93 -11.38 -34.09 -11.43
C TYR A 93 -11.78 -35.52 -11.11
N THR A 94 -11.14 -36.45 -11.82
CA THR A 94 -11.20 -37.88 -11.54
C THR A 94 -9.84 -38.33 -11.01
N PHE A 95 -9.83 -38.90 -9.80
CA PHE A 95 -8.59 -39.36 -9.16
C PHE A 95 -8.13 -40.76 -9.60
N SER A 96 -8.88 -41.39 -10.51
CA SER A 96 -8.55 -42.67 -11.15
C SER A 96 -7.64 -42.46 -12.36
N HIS A 97 -6.42 -41.98 -12.14
CA HIS A 97 -5.40 -41.78 -13.19
C HIS A 97 -4.09 -42.50 -12.83
N ARG A 98 -3.16 -42.61 -13.80
CA ARG A 98 -1.88 -43.33 -13.65
C ARG A 98 -1.01 -42.81 -12.49
N GLY A 99 -1.18 -41.54 -12.13
CA GLY A 99 -0.52 -40.92 -10.98
C GLY A 99 -0.80 -41.65 -9.66
N LYS A 100 -1.95 -42.31 -9.52
CA LYS A 100 -2.29 -43.14 -8.35
C LYS A 100 -1.31 -44.30 -8.11
N VAL A 101 -0.77 -44.91 -9.18
CA VAL A 101 0.19 -46.02 -9.06
C VAL A 101 1.62 -45.50 -8.92
N LEU A 102 1.93 -44.38 -9.57
CA LEU A 102 3.25 -43.75 -9.52
C LEU A 102 3.53 -42.99 -8.22
N SER A 103 2.50 -42.57 -7.49
CA SER A 103 2.67 -41.88 -6.21
C SER A 103 3.04 -42.87 -5.10
N THR A 104 4.16 -42.62 -4.43
CA THR A 104 4.62 -43.39 -3.27
C THR A 104 3.60 -43.41 -2.12
N VAL A 105 2.78 -42.36 -2.01
CA VAL A 105 1.71 -42.21 -1.00
C VAL A 105 0.56 -43.20 -1.18
N TYR A 106 0.17 -43.52 -2.42
CA TYR A 106 -0.91 -44.48 -2.70
C TYR A 106 -0.38 -45.90 -2.96
N SER A 107 0.91 -46.05 -3.29
CA SER A 107 1.54 -47.37 -3.51
C SER A 107 1.86 -48.11 -2.22
N GLN A 108 2.09 -47.40 -1.11
CA GLN A 108 2.17 -48.01 0.22
C GLN A 108 0.74 -48.15 0.70
N GLY A 109 0.12 -49.32 0.46
CA GLY A 109 -1.23 -49.61 0.94
C GLY A 109 -1.31 -49.27 2.43
N HIS A 110 -1.98 -48.17 2.74
CA HIS A 110 -2.27 -47.81 4.12
C HIS A 110 -3.25 -48.87 4.66
N PRO A 111 -3.07 -49.44 5.87
CA PRO A 111 -4.10 -50.26 6.50
C PRO A 111 -5.41 -49.49 6.63
#